data_AF-A0A7K0DEC6-F1
#
_entry.id   AF-A0A7K0DEC6-F1
#
_cell.length_a   1.000
_cell.length_b   1.000
_cell.length_c   1.000
_cell.angle_alpha   90.00
_cell.angle_beta   90.00
_cell.angle_gamma   90.00
#
_symmetry.space_group_name_H-M   'P 1'
#
loop_
_entity.id
_entity.type
_entity.pdbx_description
1 polymer ?
#
loop_
_entity_poly.entity_id
_entity_poly.type
_entity_poly.pdbx_seq_one_letter_code
_entity_poly.pdbx_strand_id
1 'polypeptide(L)'
;MTTVEFNPQARRLSLRTGHTSAPRSPIHSTVTEILDYFGKCPQCGYHATAAHLAHTYSDGSSDSETIATCGQPCGWQGPVVITRMTYARKRR
;
A
#
# COMPACT_ATOMS: atom_id res chain seq x y z
N MET A 1 -30.24 -12.58 -36.37
CA MET A 1 -29.14 -11.59 -36.27
C MET A 1 -29.73 -10.38 -35.56
N THR A 2 -29.42 -10.20 -34.28
CA THR A 2 -30.01 -9.16 -33.43
C THR A 2 -28.90 -8.18 -33.05
N THR A 3 -29.00 -6.95 -33.51
CA THR A 3 -28.06 -5.87 -33.20
C THR A 3 -28.35 -5.34 -31.79
N VAL A 4 -27.34 -5.34 -30.92
CA VAL A 4 -27.42 -4.75 -29.58
C VAL A 4 -26.88 -3.33 -29.65
N GLU A 5 -27.75 -2.34 -29.38
CA GLU A 5 -27.42 -0.92 -29.31
C GLU A 5 -26.75 -0.59 -27.95
N PHE A 6 -25.60 0.08 -28.00
CA PHE A 6 -24.91 0.60 -26.81
C PHE A 6 -25.39 2.02 -26.49
N ASN A 7 -26.09 2.19 -25.37
CA ASN A 7 -26.53 3.48 -24.83
C ASN A 7 -25.47 4.05 -23.85
N PRO A 8 -24.83 5.21 -24.13
CA PRO A 8 -23.72 5.72 -23.33
C PRO A 8 -24.13 6.72 -22.21
N GLN A 9 -25.39 6.77 -21.76
CA GLN A 9 -25.88 7.84 -20.87
C GLN A 9 -26.26 7.43 -19.43
N ALA A 10 -25.42 6.65 -18.72
CA ALA A 10 -25.52 6.55 -17.26
C ALA A 10 -24.45 7.44 -16.59
N ARG A 11 -24.78 8.72 -16.50
CA ARG A 11 -23.98 9.77 -15.82
C ARG A 11 -24.03 9.62 -14.30
N ARG A 12 -22.83 9.64 -13.71
CA ARG A 12 -22.41 10.41 -12.51
C ARG A 12 -23.18 10.19 -11.20
N LEU A 13 -22.50 9.51 -10.27
CA LEU A 13 -22.57 9.85 -8.85
C LEU A 13 -21.16 9.86 -8.22
N SER A 14 -20.69 11.08 -7.94
CA SER A 14 -19.90 11.51 -6.79
C SER A 14 -18.75 10.63 -6.29
N LEU A 15 -17.60 10.71 -6.98
CA LEU A 15 -16.30 10.49 -6.35
C LEU A 15 -16.07 11.62 -5.33
N ARG A 16 -16.10 11.25 -4.04
CA ARG A 16 -15.56 12.10 -2.97
C ARG A 16 -14.09 12.33 -3.28
N THR A 17 -13.75 13.60 -3.50
CA THR A 17 -12.41 14.09 -3.77
C THR A 17 -11.53 13.85 -2.54
N GLY A 18 -10.90 12.68 -2.46
CA GLY A 18 -9.63 12.55 -1.75
C GLY A 18 -8.60 13.33 -2.57
N HIS A 19 -7.89 14.26 -1.93
CA HIS A 19 -6.89 15.14 -2.52
C HIS A 19 -6.06 14.45 -3.61
N THR A 20 -6.32 14.77 -4.87
CA THR A 20 -5.39 14.47 -5.96
C THR A 20 -4.30 15.54 -5.93
N SER A 21 -3.37 15.41 -4.99
CA SER A 21 -2.10 16.11 -5.10
C SER A 21 -1.42 15.59 -6.37
N ALA A 22 -0.99 16.49 -7.26
CA ALA A 22 -0.12 16.13 -8.39
C ALA A 22 0.99 15.18 -7.90
N PRO A 23 1.52 14.25 -8.73
CA PRO A 23 2.59 13.34 -8.31
C PRO A 23 3.82 14.17 -7.92
N ARG A 24 3.88 14.53 -6.64
CA ARG A 24 5.02 15.17 -6.01
C ARG A 24 6.12 14.12 -6.01
N SER A 25 7.18 14.35 -6.79
CA SER A 25 8.32 13.44 -6.78
C SER A 25 9.02 13.56 -5.43
N PRO A 26 9.21 12.46 -4.70
CA PRO A 26 9.98 12.48 -3.46
C PRO A 26 11.42 12.88 -3.77
N ILE A 27 11.99 13.77 -2.94
CA ILE A 27 13.42 14.14 -3.02
C ILE A 27 14.29 13.14 -2.24
N HIS A 28 13.67 12.35 -1.35
CA HIS A 28 14.32 11.29 -0.61
C HIS A 28 13.32 10.16 -0.32
N SER A 29 13.77 8.92 -0.49
CA SER A 29 12.99 7.72 -0.21
C SER A 29 13.81 6.73 0.59
N THR A 30 13.26 6.20 1.67
CA THR A 30 13.88 5.16 2.48
C THR A 30 12.99 3.95 2.51
N VAL A 31 13.59 2.78 2.31
CA VAL A 31 12.94 1.47 2.48
C VAL A 31 13.61 0.80 3.66
N THR A 32 12.83 0.43 4.67
CA THR A 32 13.32 -0.28 5.86
C THR A 32 12.55 -1.57 6.01
N GLU A 33 13.25 -2.70 5.91
CA GLU A 33 12.64 -4.01 6.10
C GLU A 33 12.15 -4.19 7.54
N ILE A 34 11.01 -4.86 7.68
CA ILE A 34 10.37 -5.14 8.97
C ILE A 34 10.55 -6.62 9.27
N LEU A 35 11.63 -6.92 9.97
CA LEU A 35 12.10 -8.29 10.21
C LEU A 35 11.17 -9.10 11.13
N ASP A 36 10.34 -8.43 11.92
CA ASP A 36 9.36 -9.03 12.83
C ASP A 36 7.94 -9.12 12.24
N TYR A 37 7.81 -8.98 10.92
CA TYR A 37 6.57 -9.23 10.20
C TYR A 37 6.43 -10.72 9.83
N PHE A 38 5.42 -11.38 10.42
CA PHE A 38 5.14 -12.81 10.20
C PHE A 38 3.82 -13.06 9.45
N GLY A 39 3.38 -12.10 8.62
CA GLY A 39 2.14 -12.21 7.87
C GLY A 39 2.18 -13.25 6.73
N LYS A 40 0.99 -13.63 6.26
CA LYS A 40 0.81 -14.53 5.11
C LYS A 40 0.21 -13.77 3.94
N CYS A 41 0.56 -14.19 2.73
CA CYS A 41 -0.02 -13.71 1.49
C CYS A 41 -1.51 -14.08 1.43
N PRO A 42 -2.43 -13.12 1.20
CA PRO A 42 -3.86 -13.41 1.09
C PRO A 42 -4.22 -14.16 -0.20
N GLN A 43 -3.33 -14.16 -1.21
CA GLN A 43 -3.57 -14.85 -2.48
C GLN A 43 -3.21 -16.34 -2.43
N CYS A 44 -2.06 -16.72 -1.83
CA CYS A 44 -1.57 -18.09 -1.87
C CYS A 44 -1.22 -18.70 -0.49
N GLY A 45 -1.33 -17.94 0.60
CA GLY A 45 -1.06 -18.41 1.96
C GLY A 45 0.42 -18.58 2.32
N TYR A 46 1.35 -18.31 1.40
CA TYR A 46 2.80 -18.31 1.68
C TYR A 46 3.21 -17.15 2.58
N HIS A 47 4.39 -17.27 3.18
CA HIS A 47 4.98 -16.20 3.95
C HIS A 47 5.19 -14.94 3.10
N ALA A 48 4.89 -13.79 3.69
CA ALA A 48 5.15 -12.47 3.10
C ALA A 48 6.18 -11.74 3.95
N THR A 49 7.07 -11.00 3.29
CA THR A 49 7.95 -10.02 3.94
C THR A 49 7.25 -8.66 3.96
N ALA A 50 7.67 -7.73 4.82
CA ALA A 50 7.14 -6.37 4.81
C ALA A 50 8.26 -5.35 4.93
N ALA A 51 8.03 -4.17 4.36
CA ALA A 51 8.91 -3.03 4.45
C ALA A 51 8.11 -1.76 4.76
N HIS A 52 8.72 -0.87 5.53
CA HIS A 52 8.27 0.50 5.70
C HIS A 52 8.90 1.38 4.62
N LEU A 53 8.06 2.07 3.86
CA LEU A 53 8.46 3.04 2.85
C LEU A 53 8.19 4.42 3.42
N ALA A 54 9.22 5.26 3.48
CA ALA A 54 9.09 6.65 3.89
C ALA A 54 9.58 7.56 2.75
N HIS A 55 8.75 8.52 2.38
CA HIS A 55 9.04 9.51 1.34
C HIS A 55 9.07 10.90 1.95
N THR A 56 10.10 11.66 1.62
CA THR A 56 10.22 13.08 1.97
C THR A 56 10.16 13.91 0.70
N TYR A 57 9.39 15.00 0.74
CA TYR A 57 9.16 15.90 -0.39
C TYR A 57 9.89 17.23 -0.21
N SER A 58 9.99 18.00 -1.28
CA SER A 58 10.72 19.28 -1.31
C SER A 58 10.12 20.35 -0.41
N ASP A 59 8.84 20.25 -0.07
CA ASP A 59 8.13 21.13 0.87
C ASP A 59 8.38 20.76 2.35
N GLY A 60 9.18 19.73 2.61
CA GLY A 60 9.45 19.19 3.94
C GLY A 60 8.35 18.28 4.47
N SER A 61 7.27 18.04 3.72
CA SER A 61 6.27 17.04 4.08
C SER A 61 6.82 15.63 3.91
N SER A 62 6.27 14.68 4.67
CA SER A 62 6.58 13.27 4.54
C SER A 62 5.32 12.41 4.46
N ASP A 63 5.45 11.29 3.78
CA ASP A 63 4.44 10.23 3.70
C ASP A 63 5.13 8.91 4.06
N SER A 64 4.38 7.99 4.68
CA SER A 64 4.88 6.66 4.91
C SER A 64 3.79 5.60 4.84
N GLU A 65 4.17 4.46 4.26
CA GLU A 65 3.30 3.30 4.09
C GLU A 65 4.08 2.03 4.41
N THR A 66 3.36 1.00 4.84
CA THR A 66 3.93 -0.33 5.05
C THR A 66 3.36 -1.28 4.04
N ILE A 67 4.23 -1.85 3.20
CA ILE A 67 3.87 -2.77 2.12
C ILE A 67 4.40 -4.16 2.47
N ALA A 68 3.55 -5.17 2.28
CA ALA A 68 3.98 -6.57 2.29
C ALA A 68 4.14 -7.11 0.87
N THR A 69 5.12 -7.99 0.69
CA THR A 69 5.43 -8.68 -0.56
C THR A 69 5.44 -10.18 -0.33
N CYS A 70 4.69 -10.92 -1.15
CA CYS A 70 4.67 -12.37 -1.09
C CYS A 70 6.03 -12.96 -1.48
N GLY A 71 6.55 -13.89 -0.66
CA GLY A 71 7.86 -14.50 -0.90
C GLY A 71 7.94 -15.44 -2.11
N GLN A 72 6.82 -16.02 -2.58
CA GLN A 72 6.65 -16.82 -3.80
C GLN A 72 5.23 -17.44 -3.87
N PRO A 73 4.73 -17.93 -5.03
CA PRO A 73 5.06 -17.58 -6.41
C PRO A 73 4.14 -16.49 -7.00
N CYS A 74 3.09 -16.08 -6.29
CA CYS A 74 2.05 -15.20 -6.84
C CYS A 74 2.46 -13.72 -6.97
N GLY A 75 3.56 -13.30 -6.32
CA GLY A 75 4.11 -11.94 -6.45
C GLY A 75 3.22 -10.83 -5.87
N TRP A 76 2.19 -11.18 -5.10
CA TRP A 76 1.29 -10.19 -4.50
C TRP A 76 2.06 -9.17 -3.66
N GLN A 77 1.66 -7.90 -3.80
CA GLN A 77 2.14 -6.77 -3.02
C GLN A 77 0.95 -5.92 -2.59
N GLY A 78 0.94 -5.44 -1.34
CA GLY A 78 -0.13 -4.58 -0.89
C GLY A 78 0.09 -3.98 0.51
N PRO A 79 -0.73 -2.98 0.86
CA PRO A 79 -0.66 -2.35 2.17
C PRO A 79 -1.01 -3.34 3.28
N VAL A 80 -0.27 -3.28 4.37
CA VAL A 80 -0.55 -4.07 5.57
C VAL A 80 -0.46 -3.25 6.84
N VAL A 81 -1.35 -3.56 7.78
CA VAL A 81 -1.26 -3.03 9.14
C VAL A 81 -0.43 -3.98 9.97
N ILE A 82 0.68 -3.48 10.53
CA ILE A 82 1.54 -4.31 11.36
C ILE A 82 1.04 -4.29 12.80
N THR A 83 0.68 -5.49 13.26
CA THR A 83 0.49 -5.74 14.68
C THR A 83 1.80 -6.23 15.25
N ARG A 84 2.45 -5.40 16.08
CA ARG A 84 3.67 -5.82 16.78
C ARG A 84 3.32 -6.94 17.75
N MET A 85 3.93 -8.11 17.56
CA MET A 85 3.77 -9.23 18.49
C MET A 85 4.50 -8.99 19.81
N THR A 86 5.54 -8.15 19.78
CA THR A 86 6.29 -7.74 20.96
C THR A 86 6.15 -6.23 21.15
N TYR A 87 5.69 -5.82 22.34
CA TYR A 87 5.74 -4.43 22.74
C TYR A 87 7.16 -4.10 23.21
N ALA A 88 7.68 -2.93 22.82
CA ALA A 88 8.91 -2.44 23.38
C ALA A 88 8.70 -2.21 24.88
N ARG A 89 9.31 -3.04 25.73
CA ARG A 89 9.36 -2.78 27.17
C ARG A 89 10.18 -1.51 27.37
N LYS A 90 9.54 -0.46 27.89
CA LYS A 90 10.22 0.77 28.32
C LYS A 90 11.19 0.38 29.43
N ARG A 91 12.50 0.41 29.15
CA ARG A 91 13.52 0.21 30.19
C ARG A 91 13.42 1.41 31.13
N ARG A 92 13.13 1.16 32.41
CA ARG A 92 13.17 2.15 33.49
C ARG A 92 14.58 2.18 34.07
#